data_AF-A0A522ETU7-F1
#
_entry.id   AF-A0A522ETU7-F1
#
_cell.length_a   1.000
_cell.length_b   1.000
_cell.length_c   1.000
_cell.angle_alpha   90.00
_cell.angle_beta   90.00
_cell.angle_gamma   90.00
#
_symmetry.space_group_name_H-M   'P 1'
#
loop_
_entity.id
_entity.type
_entity.pdbx_description
1 polymer ?
#
loop_
_entity_poly.entity_id
_entity_poly.type
_entity_poly.pdbx_seq_one_letter_code
_entity_poly.pdbx_strand_id
1 'polypeptide(L)'
;MLSNFLNSYFFQRNMERPSGRDVEIHKVNEYTWEIPKRDGMKVPATVYASEKLMNRMKEDRTLLQLKNVAMLPGILKHAVAMPDAHEGYGFPIGGVAAFDLEKGIISPGGVGYDINCLAGDSLILDEFGRNKRIKDFQSLEEEIEINGFLVTKLLGVNLKSFNATEKKLEPKRAALWMRKGFSEVCKVTLSSGITIKATAEHPFLTKQGMKEAKDLQEAAVHLFEGLPEDGSSERQLILAKITGYILGDGHLHFSAKKGFASVYGSEEDLKVMQADIARLGFSSKIYKRQRKHSIISQYGKREFSSNECMLKAAINFARLLKAAGIPQGNKS
;
A
#
# COMPACT_ATOMS: atom_id res chain seq x y z
N MET A 1 10.78 8.37 37.56
CA MET A 1 9.83 8.98 36.61
C MET A 1 9.89 8.30 35.24
N LEU A 2 9.92 6.96 35.21
CA LEU A 2 9.93 6.12 34.00
C LEU A 2 9.16 4.79 34.20
N SER A 3 8.57 4.58 35.38
CA SER A 3 7.71 3.42 35.70
C SER A 3 6.22 3.69 35.51
N ASN A 4 5.81 4.96 35.38
CA ASN A 4 4.40 5.35 35.24
C ASN A 4 3.91 5.39 33.78
N PHE A 5 4.80 5.22 32.79
CA PHE A 5 4.43 5.24 31.37
C PHE A 5 4.16 3.83 30.80
N LEU A 6 4.69 2.79 31.45
CA LEU A 6 4.42 1.39 31.07
C LEU A 6 3.14 0.84 31.72
N ASN A 7 2.74 1.40 32.88
CA ASN A 7 1.48 1.00 33.53
C ASN A 7 0.23 1.60 32.87
N SER A 8 0.31 2.72 32.13
CA SER A 8 -0.85 3.27 31.41
C SER A 8 -1.19 2.46 30.14
N TYR A 9 -0.20 1.84 29.50
CA TYR A 9 -0.39 1.02 28.29
C TYR A 9 -1.03 -0.35 28.60
N PHE A 10 -0.78 -0.92 29.78
CA PHE A 10 -1.47 -2.12 30.23
C PHE A 10 -2.87 -1.83 30.81
N PHE A 11 -3.12 -0.61 31.30
CA PHE A 11 -4.43 -0.23 31.85
C PHE A 11 -5.46 0.15 30.79
N GLN A 12 -5.06 0.50 29.56
CA GLN A 12 -5.99 0.79 28.46
C GLN A 12 -6.63 -0.45 27.83
N ARG A 13 -6.23 -1.66 28.22
CA ARG A 13 -6.93 -2.90 27.82
C ARG A 13 -8.31 -3.07 28.46
N ASN A 14 -8.68 -2.21 29.42
CA ASN A 14 -9.94 -2.26 30.16
C ASN A 14 -10.81 -1.00 30.02
N MET A 15 -10.66 -0.19 28.96
CA MET A 15 -11.74 0.72 28.59
C MET A 15 -12.84 -0.10 27.92
N GLU A 16 -14.05 -0.05 28.49
CA GLU A 16 -15.25 -0.61 27.89
C GLU A 16 -15.29 -0.22 26.41
N ARG A 17 -15.27 -1.21 25.53
CA ARG A 17 -15.39 -0.96 24.10
C ARG A 17 -16.74 -0.26 23.89
N PRO A 18 -16.80 0.84 23.12
CA PRO A 18 -18.05 1.53 22.88
C PRO A 18 -19.06 0.53 22.31
N SER A 19 -20.23 0.44 22.94
CA SER A 19 -21.24 -0.57 22.62
C SER A 19 -22.36 0.04 21.78
N GLY A 20 -23.04 -0.78 20.98
CA GLY A 20 -24.25 -0.39 20.27
C GLY A 20 -25.39 0.02 21.20
N ARG A 21 -25.30 -0.26 22.51
CA ARG A 21 -26.32 0.11 23.51
C ARG A 21 -26.50 1.61 23.65
N ASP A 22 -25.47 2.39 23.37
CA ASP A 22 -25.47 3.85 23.52
C ASP A 22 -26.07 4.58 22.30
N VAL A 23 -26.46 3.83 21.27
CA VAL A 23 -27.10 4.39 20.07
C VAL A 23 -28.60 4.54 20.29
N GLU A 24 -29.08 5.78 20.30
CA GLU A 24 -30.51 6.10 20.34
C GLU A 24 -31.21 5.51 19.11
N ILE A 25 -32.11 4.56 19.34
CA ILE A 25 -32.85 3.85 18.30
C ILE A 25 -34.29 3.60 18.77
N HIS A 26 -35.27 3.82 17.90
CA HIS A 26 -36.68 3.62 18.23
C HIS A 26 -37.34 2.63 17.28
N LYS A 27 -38.33 1.89 17.79
CA LYS A 27 -39.09 0.90 17.03
C LYS A 27 -40.15 1.62 16.20
N VAL A 28 -40.13 1.41 14.89
CA VAL A 28 -41.12 1.97 13.95
C VAL A 28 -42.29 1.00 13.78
N ASN A 29 -41.99 -0.29 13.59
CA ASN A 29 -42.97 -1.38 13.53
C ASN A 29 -42.36 -2.70 14.02
N GLU A 30 -43.04 -3.83 13.84
CA GLU A 30 -42.61 -5.14 14.34
C GLU A 30 -41.17 -5.52 13.97
N TYR A 31 -40.72 -5.16 12.76
CA TYR A 31 -39.42 -5.56 12.21
C TYR A 31 -38.54 -4.38 11.76
N THR A 32 -38.96 -3.14 12.00
CA THR A 32 -38.25 -1.95 11.56
C THR A 32 -37.95 -1.03 12.73
N TRP A 33 -36.69 -0.61 12.80
CA TRP A 33 -36.18 0.32 13.79
C TRP A 33 -35.44 1.47 13.09
N GLU A 34 -35.42 2.64 13.70
CA GLU A 34 -34.79 3.83 13.14
C GLU A 34 -33.87 4.51 14.14
N ILE A 35 -32.65 4.81 13.69
CA ILE A 35 -31.72 5.73 14.35
C ILE A 35 -31.97 7.10 13.70
N PRO A 36 -32.52 8.07 14.46
CA PRO A 36 -32.85 9.39 13.93
C PRO A 36 -31.58 10.12 13.52
N LYS A 37 -31.67 10.94 12.47
CA LYS A 37 -30.55 11.74 11.97
C LYS A 37 -30.09 12.76 13.03
N ARG A 38 -28.98 12.47 13.71
CA ARG A 38 -28.33 13.32 14.73
C ARG A 38 -26.80 13.26 14.62
N ASP A 39 -26.09 14.08 15.39
CA ASP A 39 -24.64 13.99 15.58
C ASP A 39 -23.80 13.96 14.29
N GLY A 40 -24.16 14.79 13.30
CA GLY A 40 -23.42 14.88 12.03
C GLY A 40 -23.84 13.88 10.95
N MET A 41 -24.80 12.99 11.23
CA MET A 41 -25.44 12.14 10.22
C MET A 41 -26.02 13.00 9.09
N LYS A 42 -25.83 12.56 7.84
CA LYS A 42 -26.41 13.18 6.63
C LYS A 42 -27.80 12.63 6.33
N VAL A 43 -28.07 11.40 6.73
CA VAL A 43 -29.34 10.67 6.59
C VAL A 43 -29.67 9.92 7.89
N PRO A 44 -30.93 9.57 8.19
CA PRO A 44 -31.24 8.60 9.24
C PRO A 44 -30.70 7.20 8.91
N ALA A 45 -30.74 6.27 9.87
CA ALA A 45 -30.42 4.87 9.61
C ALA A 45 -31.58 3.93 9.98
N THR A 46 -31.80 2.91 9.18
CA THR A 46 -32.89 1.93 9.33
C THR A 46 -32.33 0.56 9.60
N VAL A 47 -32.88 -0.15 10.57
CA VAL A 47 -32.50 -1.53 10.89
C VAL A 47 -33.72 -2.43 10.71
N TYR A 48 -33.58 -3.47 9.90
CA TYR A 48 -34.58 -4.52 9.77
C TYR A 48 -34.21 -5.66 10.71
N ALA A 49 -34.95 -5.85 11.80
CA ALA A 49 -34.64 -6.87 12.79
C ALA A 49 -35.85 -7.18 13.67
N SER A 50 -36.01 -8.46 14.02
CA SER A 50 -36.84 -8.84 15.17
C SER A 50 -36.20 -8.34 16.46
N GLU A 51 -36.97 -8.27 17.54
CA GLU A 51 -36.48 -7.80 18.84
C GLU A 51 -35.28 -8.61 19.36
N LYS A 52 -35.28 -9.93 19.11
CA LYS A 52 -34.16 -10.82 19.44
C LYS A 52 -32.88 -10.46 18.69
N LEU A 53 -32.98 -10.15 17.40
CA LEU A 53 -31.83 -9.78 16.57
C LEU A 53 -31.32 -8.37 16.91
N MET A 54 -32.25 -7.44 17.17
CA MET A 54 -31.91 -6.09 17.62
C MET A 54 -31.11 -6.11 18.94
N ASN A 55 -31.48 -6.98 19.89
CA ASN A 55 -30.73 -7.11 21.14
C ASN A 55 -29.29 -7.59 20.90
N ARG A 56 -29.06 -8.48 19.93
CA ARG A 56 -27.70 -8.89 19.54
C ARG A 56 -26.90 -7.76 18.91
N MET A 57 -27.50 -6.98 18.00
CA MET A 57 -26.83 -5.82 17.38
C MET A 57 -26.46 -4.72 18.37
N LYS A 58 -27.12 -4.67 19.54
CA LYS A 58 -26.77 -3.77 20.65
C LYS A 58 -25.57 -4.26 21.46
N GLU A 59 -25.21 -5.55 21.39
CA GLU A 59 -24.12 -6.13 22.17
C GLU A 59 -22.74 -5.83 21.58
N ASP A 60 -22.65 -5.44 20.30
CA ASP A 60 -21.42 -5.11 19.58
C ASP A 60 -21.47 -3.70 18.97
N ARG A 61 -20.54 -3.35 18.06
CA ARG A 61 -20.49 -2.02 17.43
C ARG A 61 -21.37 -1.85 16.19
N THR A 62 -22.25 -2.80 15.86
CA THR A 62 -23.05 -2.78 14.62
C THR A 62 -23.84 -1.48 14.43
N LEU A 63 -24.58 -1.06 15.46
CA LEU A 63 -25.42 0.15 15.38
C LEU A 63 -24.57 1.43 15.29
N LEU A 64 -23.41 1.45 15.96
CA LEU A 64 -22.48 2.57 15.89
C LEU A 64 -21.86 2.67 14.49
N GLN A 65 -21.46 1.54 13.91
CA GLN A 65 -20.94 1.50 12.54
C GLN A 65 -22.00 1.96 11.55
N LEU A 66 -23.25 1.51 11.69
CA LEU A 66 -24.34 1.96 10.83
C LEU A 66 -24.60 3.47 10.97
N LYS A 67 -24.58 4.00 12.20
CA LYS A 67 -24.65 5.45 12.47
C LYS A 67 -23.52 6.20 11.77
N ASN A 68 -22.30 5.68 11.82
CA ASN A 68 -21.14 6.30 11.15
C ASN A 68 -21.28 6.27 9.62
N VAL A 69 -21.80 5.18 9.05
CA VAL A 69 -22.12 5.09 7.62
C VAL A 69 -23.10 6.19 7.20
N ALA A 70 -24.10 6.47 8.02
CA ALA A 70 -25.05 7.56 7.81
C ALA A 70 -24.43 8.98 7.84
N MET A 71 -23.18 9.15 8.26
CA MET A 71 -22.45 10.43 8.23
C MET A 71 -21.69 10.68 6.92
N LEU A 72 -21.56 9.66 6.06
CA LEU A 72 -20.66 9.71 4.91
C LEU A 72 -21.16 10.66 3.81
N PRO A 73 -20.27 11.40 3.12
CA PRO A 73 -20.65 12.36 2.08
C PRO A 73 -21.41 11.69 0.93
N GLY A 74 -22.47 12.36 0.46
CA GLY A 74 -23.28 11.91 -0.68
C GLY A 74 -24.13 10.66 -0.43
N ILE A 75 -24.23 10.16 0.81
CA ILE A 75 -25.14 9.05 1.13
C ILE A 75 -26.61 9.45 0.88
N LEU A 76 -27.37 8.51 0.32
CA LEU A 76 -28.75 8.72 -0.12
C LEU A 76 -29.74 8.09 0.86
N LYS A 77 -30.77 8.87 1.21
CA LYS A 77 -31.98 8.46 1.94
C LYS A 77 -31.75 7.88 3.34
N HIS A 78 -31.13 6.70 3.46
CA HIS A 78 -30.90 5.97 4.70
C HIS A 78 -29.61 5.14 4.61
N ALA A 79 -28.91 4.97 5.74
CA ALA A 79 -28.03 3.81 5.94
C ALA A 79 -28.88 2.64 6.44
N VAL A 80 -28.73 1.43 5.90
CA VAL A 80 -29.60 0.30 6.22
C VAL A 80 -28.81 -0.86 6.78
N ALA A 81 -29.30 -1.52 7.83
CA ALA A 81 -28.78 -2.80 8.31
C ALA A 81 -29.83 -3.90 8.12
N MET A 82 -29.38 -5.02 7.55
CA MET A 82 -30.17 -6.25 7.38
C MET A 82 -30.27 -7.06 8.69
N PRO A 83 -31.21 -8.02 8.79
CA PRO A 83 -31.43 -8.78 10.03
C PRO A 83 -30.24 -9.57 10.56
N ASP A 84 -29.29 -9.91 9.69
CA ASP A 84 -28.05 -10.61 9.98
C ASP A 84 -26.86 -9.66 10.23
N ALA A 85 -27.12 -8.35 10.32
CA ALA A 85 -26.07 -7.38 10.51
C ALA A 85 -25.31 -7.58 11.83
N HIS A 86 -23.99 -7.48 11.73
CA HIS A 86 -23.06 -7.64 12.85
C HIS A 86 -21.81 -6.79 12.61
N GLU A 87 -20.98 -6.64 13.64
CA GLU A 87 -19.80 -5.80 13.59
C GLU A 87 -18.85 -6.17 12.43
N GLY A 88 -18.54 -5.19 11.60
CA GLY A 88 -17.62 -5.30 10.46
C GLY A 88 -16.43 -4.34 10.53
N TYR A 89 -15.87 -3.97 9.38
CA TYR A 89 -14.72 -3.08 9.25
C TYR A 89 -15.15 -1.72 8.70
N GLY A 90 -15.51 -0.80 9.61
CA GLY A 90 -16.02 0.52 9.29
C GLY A 90 -17.52 0.50 8.96
N PHE A 91 -17.95 -0.35 8.03
CA PHE A 91 -19.36 -0.67 7.81
C PHE A 91 -19.72 -1.95 8.58
N PRO A 92 -20.96 -2.08 9.07
CA PRO A 92 -21.44 -3.37 9.57
C PRO A 92 -21.53 -4.36 8.41
N ILE A 93 -21.21 -5.63 8.67
CA ILE A 93 -21.59 -6.71 7.73
C ILE A 93 -23.12 -6.73 7.70
N GLY A 94 -23.72 -6.99 6.53
CA GLY A 94 -25.17 -6.82 6.33
C GLY A 94 -25.63 -5.35 6.25
N GLY A 95 -24.69 -4.39 6.21
CA GLY A 95 -24.97 -2.99 5.94
C GLY A 95 -25.17 -2.69 4.46
N VAL A 96 -26.10 -1.80 4.14
CA VAL A 96 -26.38 -1.29 2.80
C VAL A 96 -26.39 0.22 2.83
N ALA A 97 -25.65 0.85 1.92
CA ALA A 97 -25.67 2.29 1.72
C ALA A 97 -25.57 2.60 0.22
N ALA A 98 -26.40 3.51 -0.25
CA ALA A 98 -26.33 4.04 -1.61
C ALA A 98 -25.73 5.45 -1.57
N PHE A 99 -24.85 5.76 -2.52
CA PHE A 99 -24.18 7.05 -2.62
C PHE A 99 -24.46 7.68 -3.98
N ASP A 100 -24.60 9.00 -4.00
CA ASP A 100 -24.68 9.81 -5.21
C ASP A 100 -23.41 9.63 -6.07
N LEU A 101 -23.55 9.49 -7.39
CA LEU A 101 -22.42 9.19 -8.28
C LEU A 101 -21.40 10.33 -8.38
N GLU A 102 -21.83 11.59 -8.23
CA GLU A 102 -20.95 12.75 -8.40
C GLU A 102 -20.41 13.27 -7.08
N LYS A 103 -21.22 13.20 -6.01
CA LYS A 103 -20.93 13.79 -4.70
C LYS A 103 -20.60 12.76 -3.62
N GLY A 104 -20.78 11.48 -3.95
CA GLY A 104 -20.58 10.36 -3.05
C GLY A 104 -19.13 9.90 -2.94
N ILE A 105 -18.95 8.84 -2.16
CA ILE A 105 -17.66 8.19 -1.94
C ILE A 105 -17.74 6.71 -2.31
N ILE A 106 -16.58 6.11 -2.54
CA ILE A 106 -16.41 4.66 -2.54
C ILE A 106 -15.63 4.30 -1.28
N SER A 107 -16.21 3.42 -0.45
CA SER A 107 -15.55 2.88 0.73
C SER A 107 -15.33 1.38 0.53
N PRO A 108 -14.06 0.91 0.44
CA PRO A 108 -13.76 -0.53 0.42
C PRO A 108 -14.40 -1.29 1.58
N GLY A 109 -14.54 -0.63 2.74
CA GLY A 109 -15.21 -1.20 3.91
C GLY A 109 -16.69 -1.45 3.74
N GLY A 110 -17.37 -0.72 2.85
CA GLY A 110 -18.80 -0.91 2.56
C GLY A 110 -19.09 -1.99 1.52
N VAL A 111 -18.08 -2.48 0.81
CA VAL A 111 -18.21 -3.64 -0.09
C VAL A 111 -17.89 -4.93 0.66
N GLY A 112 -17.01 -4.85 1.66
CA GLY A 112 -16.48 -6.01 2.36
C GLY A 112 -15.18 -6.50 1.75
N TYR A 113 -14.34 -7.07 2.60
CA TYR A 113 -12.94 -7.37 2.30
C TYR A 113 -12.69 -8.84 1.94
N ASP A 114 -13.75 -9.61 1.66
CA ASP A 114 -13.62 -11.00 1.21
C ASP A 114 -13.26 -11.13 -0.28
N ILE A 115 -12.58 -10.11 -0.79
CA ILE A 115 -12.01 -10.06 -2.14
C ILE A 115 -10.52 -9.83 -1.93
N ASN A 116 -9.67 -10.59 -2.62
CA ASN A 116 -8.23 -10.33 -2.71
C ASN A 116 -7.37 -10.67 -1.46
N CYS A 117 -7.74 -11.66 -0.64
CA CYS A 117 -6.91 -12.10 0.49
C CYS A 117 -5.84 -13.13 0.09
N LEU A 118 -4.61 -12.96 0.60
CA LEU A 118 -3.51 -13.93 0.51
C LEU A 118 -3.22 -14.55 1.87
N ALA A 119 -2.69 -15.77 1.89
CA ALA A 119 -2.22 -16.38 3.12
C ALA A 119 -1.03 -15.60 3.72
N GLY A 120 -0.98 -15.49 5.05
CA GLY A 120 0.05 -14.72 5.73
C GLY A 120 1.49 -15.22 5.53
N ASP A 121 1.68 -16.47 5.11
CA ASP A 121 2.98 -17.03 4.75
C ASP A 121 3.48 -16.63 3.36
N SER A 122 2.63 -16.00 2.53
CA SER A 122 2.99 -15.50 1.20
C SER A 122 4.05 -14.42 1.28
N LEU A 123 5.04 -14.50 0.38
CA LEU A 123 6.10 -13.51 0.25
C LEU A 123 5.63 -12.36 -0.63
N ILE A 124 5.92 -11.13 -0.18
CA ILE A 124 5.74 -9.91 -0.95
C ILE A 124 7.04 -9.10 -0.94
N LEU A 125 7.18 -8.21 -1.91
CA LEU A 125 8.36 -7.38 -2.08
C LEU A 125 8.16 -5.99 -1.48
N ASP A 126 9.12 -5.52 -0.70
CA ASP A 126 9.20 -4.12 -0.31
C ASP A 126 9.70 -3.23 -1.47
N GLU A 127 9.75 -1.91 -1.26
CA GLU A 127 10.21 -0.97 -2.29
C GLU A 127 11.67 -1.20 -2.76
N PHE A 128 12.48 -1.86 -1.94
CA PHE A 128 13.89 -2.19 -2.22
C PHE A 128 14.06 -3.56 -2.88
N GLY A 129 12.96 -4.30 -3.08
CA GLY A 129 12.98 -5.64 -3.67
C GLY A 129 13.43 -6.72 -2.68
N ARG A 130 13.37 -6.46 -1.38
CA ARG A 130 13.52 -7.52 -0.37
C ARG A 130 12.22 -8.27 -0.23
N ASN A 131 12.31 -9.57 0.03
CA ASN A 131 11.15 -10.38 0.33
C ASN A 131 10.84 -10.40 1.83
N LYS A 132 9.55 -10.30 2.15
CA LYS A 132 9.04 -10.43 3.51
C LYS A 132 7.70 -11.15 3.46
N ARG A 133 7.43 -12.00 4.45
CA ARG A 133 6.10 -12.64 4.52
C ARG A 133 5.08 -11.61 4.98
N ILE A 134 3.87 -11.68 4.46
CA ILE A 134 2.76 -10.79 4.84
C ILE A 134 2.58 -10.76 6.36
N LYS A 135 2.63 -11.91 7.03
CA LYS A 135 2.47 -12.01 8.50
C LYS A 135 3.58 -11.29 9.29
N ASP A 136 4.75 -11.07 8.70
CA ASP A 136 5.90 -10.47 9.40
C ASP A 136 5.83 -8.94 9.41
N PHE A 137 4.85 -8.33 8.73
CA PHE A 137 4.55 -6.88 8.83
C PHE A 137 3.75 -6.51 10.09
N GLN A 138 3.30 -7.50 10.88
CA GLN A 138 2.47 -7.26 12.06
C GLN A 138 3.12 -6.34 13.10
N SER A 139 4.46 -6.36 13.20
CA SER A 139 5.19 -5.48 14.12
C SER A 139 5.18 -4.00 13.71
N LEU A 140 4.67 -3.68 12.52
CA LEU A 140 4.60 -2.33 11.96
C LEU A 140 3.16 -1.80 11.91
N GLU A 141 2.23 -2.52 12.52
CA GLU A 141 0.82 -2.13 12.64
C GLU A 141 0.65 -0.99 13.64
N GLU A 142 -0.14 0.02 13.25
CA GLU A 142 -0.60 1.09 14.13
C GLU A 142 -2.12 1.26 13.96
N GLU A 143 -2.85 1.33 15.08
CA GLU A 143 -4.25 1.71 15.08
C GLU A 143 -4.39 3.23 15.12
N ILE A 144 -5.11 3.79 14.15
CA ILE A 144 -5.30 5.22 14.00
C ILE A 144 -6.80 5.48 13.87
N GLU A 145 -7.28 6.51 14.55
CA GLU A 145 -8.64 7.01 14.34
C GLU A 145 -8.68 7.99 13.16
N ILE A 146 -9.50 7.70 12.16
CA ILE A 146 -9.73 8.57 11.00
C ILE A 146 -11.22 8.83 10.91
N ASN A 147 -11.64 10.08 11.12
CA ASN A 147 -13.05 10.48 11.07
C ASN A 147 -13.97 9.62 11.97
N GLY A 148 -13.53 9.26 13.17
CA GLY A 148 -14.30 8.41 14.10
C GLY A 148 -14.17 6.89 13.87
N PHE A 149 -13.34 6.46 12.91
CA PHE A 149 -13.09 5.05 12.62
C PHE A 149 -11.70 4.62 13.05
N LEU A 150 -11.62 3.61 13.92
CA LEU A 150 -10.38 2.88 14.18
C LEU A 150 -10.00 2.06 12.95
N VAL A 151 -8.84 2.37 12.36
CA VAL A 151 -8.27 1.63 11.24
C VAL A 151 -6.83 1.23 11.56
N THR A 152 -6.44 0.03 11.14
CA THR A 152 -5.05 -0.42 11.24
C THR A 152 -4.29 -0.01 9.98
N LYS A 153 -3.13 0.61 10.14
CA LYS A 153 -2.21 0.96 9.05
C LYS A 153 -0.85 0.31 9.24
N LEU A 154 -0.11 0.18 8.14
CA LEU A 154 1.33 -0.06 8.20
C LEU A 154 2.07 1.27 8.15
N LEU A 155 2.89 1.54 9.17
CA LEU A 155 3.71 2.75 9.22
C LEU A 155 4.93 2.66 8.29
N GLY A 156 5.04 3.62 7.38
CA GLY A 156 6.25 3.77 6.55
C GLY A 156 6.52 2.65 5.55
N VAL A 157 5.53 1.79 5.27
CA VAL A 157 5.71 0.64 4.37
C VAL A 157 5.33 1.01 2.94
N ASN A 158 6.31 0.93 2.04
CA ASN A 158 6.11 0.92 0.60
C ASN A 158 6.33 -0.49 0.06
N LEU A 159 5.39 -0.96 -0.77
CA LEU A 159 5.43 -2.27 -1.40
C LEU A 159 5.60 -2.11 -2.91
N LYS A 160 6.30 -3.06 -3.54
CA LYS A 160 6.31 -3.16 -5.01
C LYS A 160 4.92 -3.53 -5.50
N SER A 161 4.35 -2.66 -6.33
CA SER A 161 3.05 -2.87 -6.97
C SER A 161 3.20 -2.81 -8.49
N PHE A 162 2.43 -3.62 -9.20
CA PHE A 162 2.44 -3.63 -10.67
C PHE A 162 1.41 -2.64 -11.21
N ASN A 163 1.89 -1.64 -11.95
CA ASN A 163 1.05 -0.72 -12.70
C ASN A 163 0.71 -1.34 -14.06
N ALA A 164 -0.53 -1.79 -14.24
CA ALA A 164 -0.95 -2.46 -15.47
C ALA A 164 -0.98 -1.54 -16.70
N THR A 165 -1.17 -0.23 -16.50
CA THR A 165 -1.19 0.77 -17.57
C THR A 165 0.21 1.01 -18.11
N GLU A 166 1.16 1.26 -17.22
CA GLU A 166 2.56 1.53 -17.58
C GLU A 166 3.41 0.26 -17.71
N LYS A 167 2.83 -0.90 -17.39
CA LYS A 167 3.47 -2.23 -17.39
C LYS A 167 4.80 -2.26 -16.63
N LYS A 168 4.84 -1.57 -15.49
CA LYS A 168 6.05 -1.45 -14.66
C LYS A 168 5.75 -1.68 -13.19
N LEU A 169 6.77 -2.13 -12.46
CA LEU A 169 6.71 -2.20 -11.00
C LEU A 169 7.10 -0.85 -10.39
N GLU A 170 6.29 -0.38 -9.46
CA GLU A 170 6.52 0.87 -8.74
C GLU A 170 6.26 0.72 -7.24
N PRO A 171 6.97 1.48 -6.39
CA PRO A 171 6.67 1.50 -4.97
C PRO A 171 5.35 2.22 -4.71
N LYS A 172 4.46 1.59 -3.94
CA LYS A 172 3.22 2.19 -3.45
C LYS A 172 3.12 2.03 -1.94
N ARG A 173 2.68 3.09 -1.27
CA ARG A 173 2.44 3.08 0.17
C ARG A 173 1.29 2.14 0.51
N ALA A 174 1.49 1.27 1.48
CA ALA A 174 0.40 0.50 2.09
C ALA A 174 -0.53 1.47 2.84
N ALA A 175 -1.78 1.57 2.39
CA ALA A 175 -2.74 2.54 2.92
C ALA A 175 -3.47 2.04 4.17
N LEU A 176 -3.81 0.75 4.18
CA LEU A 176 -4.52 0.05 5.23
C LEU A 176 -3.90 -1.33 5.42
N TRP A 177 -4.04 -1.88 6.62
CA TRP A 177 -3.62 -3.22 6.95
C TRP A 177 -4.79 -4.01 7.53
N MET A 178 -5.02 -5.19 6.99
CA MET A 178 -6.22 -5.96 7.30
C MET A 178 -5.90 -7.43 7.42
N ARG A 179 -6.60 -8.09 8.35
CA ARG A 179 -6.41 -9.51 8.63
C ARG A 179 -7.76 -10.17 8.76
N LYS A 180 -7.93 -11.27 8.06
CA LYS A 180 -9.04 -12.20 8.28
C LYS A 180 -8.53 -13.33 9.19
N GLY A 181 -9.43 -13.89 9.99
CA GLY A 181 -9.18 -15.15 10.69
C GLY A 181 -9.07 -16.33 9.71
N PHE A 182 -9.40 -17.51 10.19
CA PHE A 182 -9.38 -18.71 9.35
C PHE A 182 -10.40 -18.61 8.21
N SER A 183 -9.94 -18.93 7.01
CA SER A 183 -10.77 -19.12 5.81
C SER A 183 -10.24 -20.33 5.06
N GLU A 184 -11.11 -21.02 4.33
CA GLU A 184 -10.64 -21.98 3.32
C GLU A 184 -9.84 -21.22 2.26
N VAL A 185 -8.68 -21.78 1.91
CA VAL A 185 -7.79 -21.20 0.90
C VAL A 185 -7.51 -22.23 -0.20
N CYS A 186 -7.51 -21.76 -1.43
CA CYS A 186 -7.04 -22.52 -2.58
C CYS A 186 -5.51 -22.43 -2.67
N LYS A 187 -4.85 -23.54 -3.00
CA LYS A 187 -3.43 -23.58 -3.33
C LYS A 187 -3.28 -23.58 -4.85
N VAL A 188 -2.88 -22.44 -5.41
CA VAL A 188 -2.54 -22.32 -6.84
C VAL A 188 -1.09 -22.72 -7.02
N THR A 189 -0.83 -23.70 -7.89
CA THR A 189 0.54 -24.12 -8.26
C THR A 189 0.70 -23.97 -9.76
N LEU A 190 1.65 -23.13 -10.17
CA LEU A 190 1.94 -22.87 -11.59
C LEU A 190 2.89 -23.94 -12.14
N SER A 191 2.93 -24.09 -13.47
CA SER A 191 3.85 -25.00 -14.15
C SER A 191 5.33 -24.68 -13.90
N SER A 192 5.65 -23.45 -13.49
CA SER A 192 6.98 -23.04 -13.03
C SER A 192 7.37 -23.59 -11.65
N GLY A 193 6.45 -24.24 -10.93
CA GLY A 193 6.62 -24.68 -9.55
C GLY A 193 6.25 -23.62 -8.50
N ILE A 194 6.00 -22.37 -8.92
CA ILE A 194 5.59 -21.30 -8.01
C ILE A 194 4.22 -21.63 -7.43
N THR A 195 4.13 -21.49 -6.10
CA THR A 195 2.94 -21.79 -5.33
C THR A 195 2.47 -20.56 -4.58
N ILE A 196 1.16 -20.31 -4.60
CA ILE A 196 0.53 -19.28 -3.78
C ILE A 196 -0.76 -19.81 -3.15
N LYS A 197 -1.04 -19.37 -1.93
CA LYS A 197 -2.28 -19.69 -1.20
C LYS A 197 -3.13 -18.43 -1.09
N ALA A 198 -4.37 -18.52 -1.55
CA ALA A 198 -5.29 -17.38 -1.61
C ALA A 198 -6.74 -17.84 -1.41
N THR A 199 -7.64 -16.92 -1.08
CA THR A 199 -9.08 -17.23 -1.12
C THR A 199 -9.54 -17.53 -2.55
N ALA A 200 -10.64 -18.26 -2.70
CA ALA A 200 -11.16 -18.68 -4.01
C ALA A 200 -11.44 -17.47 -4.95
N GLU A 201 -11.85 -16.36 -4.37
CA GLU A 201 -12.21 -15.09 -5.01
C GLU A 201 -11.00 -14.16 -5.22
N HIS A 202 -9.79 -14.55 -4.80
CA HIS A 202 -8.60 -13.72 -4.97
C HIS A 202 -8.28 -13.56 -6.46
N PRO A 203 -8.27 -12.32 -7.01
CA PRO A 203 -8.05 -12.10 -8.42
C PRO A 203 -6.55 -12.10 -8.77
N PHE A 204 -6.17 -12.92 -9.74
CA PHE A 204 -4.85 -12.94 -10.34
C PHE A 204 -4.88 -12.23 -11.71
N LEU A 205 -3.82 -11.48 -12.00
CA LEU A 205 -3.66 -10.87 -13.32
C LEU A 205 -3.36 -11.96 -14.36
N THR A 206 -4.10 -11.98 -15.46
CA THR A 206 -3.93 -12.89 -16.61
C THR A 206 -3.83 -12.09 -17.92
N LYS A 207 -3.63 -12.74 -19.07
CA LYS A 207 -3.68 -12.02 -20.36
C LYS A 207 -5.08 -11.47 -20.68
N GLN A 208 -6.12 -12.04 -20.06
CA GLN A 208 -7.52 -11.65 -20.24
C GLN A 208 -7.99 -10.69 -19.13
N GLY A 209 -7.07 -10.14 -18.33
CA GLY A 209 -7.38 -9.30 -17.17
C GLY A 209 -7.40 -10.11 -15.87
N MET A 210 -8.06 -9.56 -14.84
CA MET A 210 -8.12 -10.20 -13.53
C MET A 210 -9.08 -11.39 -13.54
N LYS A 211 -8.64 -12.55 -13.05
CA LYS A 211 -9.44 -13.78 -12.91
C LYS A 211 -9.30 -14.35 -11.49
N GLU A 212 -10.39 -14.82 -10.92
CA GLU A 212 -10.41 -15.40 -9.58
C GLU A 212 -9.59 -16.69 -9.50
N ALA A 213 -9.03 -16.98 -8.32
CA ALA A 213 -8.19 -18.15 -8.08
C ALA A 213 -8.90 -19.48 -8.41
N LYS A 214 -10.21 -19.57 -8.14
CA LYS A 214 -11.02 -20.77 -8.41
C LYS A 214 -11.18 -21.10 -9.90
N ASP A 215 -11.10 -20.09 -10.76
CA ASP A 215 -11.28 -20.20 -12.21
C ASP A 215 -9.96 -20.00 -12.98
N LEU A 216 -8.82 -20.08 -12.28
CA LEU A 216 -7.53 -19.66 -12.79
C LEU A 216 -6.91 -20.71 -13.73
N GLN A 217 -6.62 -20.31 -14.97
CA GLN A 217 -5.95 -21.15 -15.98
C GLN A 217 -4.50 -20.72 -16.25
N GLU A 218 -4.22 -19.43 -16.15
CA GLU A 218 -2.90 -18.84 -16.28
C GLU A 218 -2.79 -17.65 -15.32
N ALA A 219 -1.57 -17.28 -14.95
CA ALA A 219 -1.33 -16.10 -14.14
C ALA A 219 -0.05 -15.39 -14.61
N ALA A 220 -0.05 -14.07 -14.52
CA ALA A 220 1.14 -13.26 -14.65
C ALA A 220 2.03 -13.48 -13.42
N VAL A 221 3.33 -13.66 -13.67
CA VAL A 221 4.31 -13.98 -12.63
C VAL A 221 5.46 -13.00 -12.70
N HIS A 222 5.87 -12.51 -11.54
CA HIS A 222 7.17 -11.86 -11.37
C HIS A 222 8.16 -12.90 -10.84
N LEU A 223 9.17 -13.25 -11.65
CA LEU A 223 10.11 -14.33 -11.32
C LEU A 223 11.15 -13.96 -10.27
N PHE A 224 11.33 -12.67 -9.98
CA PHE A 224 12.26 -12.25 -8.95
C PHE A 224 11.62 -12.44 -7.58
N GLU A 225 12.12 -13.42 -6.83
CA GLU A 225 11.63 -13.79 -5.50
C GLU A 225 12.05 -12.82 -4.40
N GLY A 226 12.86 -11.82 -4.72
CA GLY A 226 13.38 -10.84 -3.78
C GLY A 226 14.66 -11.27 -3.07
N LEU A 227 15.30 -10.29 -2.42
CA LEU A 227 16.45 -10.53 -1.56
C LEU A 227 15.99 -10.83 -0.13
N PRO A 228 16.63 -11.76 0.60
CA PRO A 228 16.29 -11.97 2.00
C PRO A 228 16.58 -10.72 2.83
N GLU A 229 15.82 -10.51 3.91
CA GLU A 229 16.15 -9.48 4.90
C GLU A 229 17.47 -9.86 5.61
N ASP A 230 18.40 -8.90 5.66
CA ASP A 230 19.75 -9.05 6.21
C ASP A 230 20.04 -8.07 7.36
N GLY A 231 19.02 -7.34 7.83
CA GLY A 231 19.17 -6.29 8.84
C GLY A 231 19.71 -4.96 8.32
N SER A 232 19.91 -4.81 7.00
CA SER A 232 20.34 -3.55 6.40
C SER A 232 19.35 -2.42 6.67
N SER A 233 19.88 -1.28 7.09
CA SER A 233 19.12 -0.03 7.25
C SER A 233 18.68 0.53 5.89
N GLU A 234 17.64 1.35 5.89
CA GLU A 234 17.17 2.08 4.69
C GLU A 234 18.32 2.82 3.99
N ARG A 235 19.18 3.49 4.77
CA ARG A 235 20.35 4.22 4.25
C ARG A 235 21.30 3.31 3.48
N GLN A 236 21.55 2.10 3.98
CA GLN A 236 22.41 1.10 3.33
C GLN A 236 21.77 0.56 2.05
N LEU A 237 20.46 0.29 2.05
CA LEU A 237 19.73 -0.19 0.88
C LEU A 237 19.70 0.84 -0.25
N ILE A 238 19.41 2.10 0.08
CA ILE A 238 19.46 3.21 -0.88
C ILE A 238 20.89 3.37 -1.43
N LEU A 239 21.90 3.32 -0.56
CA LEU A 239 23.29 3.42 -0.99
C LEU A 239 23.68 2.27 -1.92
N ALA A 240 23.28 1.03 -1.62
CA ALA A 240 23.54 -0.15 -2.45
C ALA A 240 22.88 -0.01 -3.84
N LYS A 241 21.61 0.42 -3.88
CA LYS A 241 20.87 0.70 -5.12
C LYS A 241 21.59 1.74 -5.99
N ILE A 242 21.97 2.88 -5.41
CA ILE A 242 22.66 3.95 -6.16
C ILE A 242 24.07 3.50 -6.58
N THR A 243 24.78 2.78 -5.72
CA THR A 243 26.12 2.23 -6.00
C THR A 243 26.06 1.29 -7.21
N GLY A 244 25.12 0.35 -7.24
CA GLY A 244 24.92 -0.56 -8.37
C GLY A 244 24.63 0.17 -9.67
N TYR A 245 23.74 1.17 -9.64
CA TYR A 245 23.44 1.97 -10.82
C TYR A 245 24.65 2.77 -11.29
N ILE A 246 25.38 3.41 -10.36
CA ILE A 246 26.58 4.15 -10.70
C ILE A 246 27.62 3.23 -11.33
N LEU A 247 27.81 2.01 -10.83
CA LEU A 247 28.75 1.05 -11.41
C LEU A 247 28.43 0.73 -12.88
N GLY A 248 27.15 0.65 -13.26
CA GLY A 248 26.73 0.45 -14.64
C GLY A 248 26.85 1.72 -15.50
N ASP A 249 26.05 2.75 -15.18
CA ASP A 249 25.80 3.89 -16.07
C ASP A 249 26.25 5.24 -15.47
N GLY A 250 27.14 5.19 -14.49
CA GLY A 250 27.61 6.36 -13.76
C GLY A 250 29.10 6.63 -13.85
N HIS A 251 29.47 7.84 -13.45
CA HIS A 251 30.84 8.31 -13.40
C HIS A 251 31.10 9.03 -12.08
N LEU A 252 32.24 8.73 -11.46
CA LEU A 252 32.71 9.39 -10.26
C LEU A 252 33.98 10.16 -10.59
N HIS A 253 33.94 11.48 -10.38
CA HIS A 253 35.04 12.39 -10.68
C HIS A 253 35.54 13.10 -9.43
N PHE A 254 36.87 13.16 -9.28
CA PHE A 254 37.55 14.03 -8.33
C PHE A 254 38.73 14.75 -8.97
N SER A 255 38.92 16.00 -8.58
CA SER A 255 40.12 16.81 -8.78
C SER A 255 40.52 17.47 -7.45
N ALA A 256 41.62 18.22 -7.43
CA ALA A 256 42.15 18.81 -6.20
C ALA A 256 41.15 19.69 -5.41
N LYS A 257 40.18 20.34 -6.08
CA LYS A 257 39.20 21.24 -5.45
C LYS A 257 37.73 20.89 -5.71
N LYS A 258 37.45 19.91 -6.58
CA LYS A 258 36.07 19.59 -7.03
C LYS A 258 35.86 18.08 -7.07
N GLY A 259 34.64 17.66 -6.80
CA GLY A 259 34.21 16.29 -7.00
C GLY A 259 32.72 16.22 -7.26
N PHE A 260 32.29 15.24 -8.04
CA PHE A 260 30.89 15.00 -8.34
C PHE A 260 30.68 13.55 -8.77
N ALA A 261 29.46 13.07 -8.59
CA ALA A 261 28.97 11.86 -9.22
C ALA A 261 27.97 12.25 -10.31
N SER A 262 28.02 11.60 -11.46
CA SER A 262 27.04 11.76 -12.53
C SER A 262 26.52 10.41 -12.99
N VAL A 263 25.24 10.35 -13.35
CA VAL A 263 24.56 9.14 -13.81
C VAL A 263 23.73 9.48 -15.03
N TYR A 264 23.72 8.60 -16.02
CA TYR A 264 22.94 8.72 -17.24
C TYR A 264 21.79 7.69 -17.22
N GLY A 265 20.65 8.05 -17.80
CA GLY A 265 19.49 7.17 -17.81
C GLY A 265 18.23 7.86 -18.33
N SER A 266 17.08 7.17 -18.21
CA SER A 266 15.78 7.78 -18.46
C SER A 266 15.49 8.90 -17.45
N GLU A 267 14.68 9.88 -17.81
CA GLU A 267 14.34 10.96 -16.89
C GLU A 267 13.62 10.42 -15.64
N GLU A 268 12.77 9.42 -15.83
CA GLU A 268 11.99 8.76 -14.80
C GLU A 268 12.91 8.07 -13.77
N ASP A 269 13.89 7.27 -14.23
CA ASP A 269 14.83 6.58 -13.35
C ASP A 269 15.72 7.58 -12.59
N LEU A 270 16.14 8.65 -13.27
CA LEU A 270 16.95 9.70 -12.65
C LEU A 270 16.15 10.50 -11.60
N LYS A 271 14.83 10.68 -11.77
CA LYS A 271 13.96 11.28 -10.73
C LYS A 271 13.85 10.37 -9.51
N VAL A 272 13.73 9.05 -9.69
CA VAL A 272 13.76 8.08 -8.59
C VAL A 272 15.09 8.16 -7.85
N MET A 273 16.21 8.16 -8.57
CA MET A 273 17.54 8.30 -7.98
C MET A 273 17.73 9.65 -7.27
N GLN A 274 17.20 10.74 -7.82
CA GLN A 274 17.25 12.06 -7.20
C GLN A 274 16.53 12.07 -5.84
N ALA A 275 15.34 11.45 -5.76
CA ALA A 275 14.61 11.30 -4.51
C ALA A 275 15.39 10.45 -3.49
N ASP A 276 16.01 9.37 -3.94
CA ASP A 276 16.86 8.51 -3.11
C ASP A 276 18.11 9.25 -2.56
N ILE A 277 18.77 10.06 -3.40
CA ILE A 277 19.89 10.91 -2.96
C ILE A 277 19.42 11.95 -1.93
N ALA A 278 18.21 12.49 -2.09
CA ALA A 278 17.59 13.40 -1.13
C ALA A 278 17.27 12.70 0.20
N ARG A 279 16.76 11.45 0.19
CA ARG A 279 16.56 10.62 1.40
C ARG A 279 17.87 10.38 2.17
N LEU A 280 19.00 10.31 1.48
CA LEU A 280 20.33 10.23 2.11
C LEU A 280 20.82 11.56 2.70
N GLY A 281 20.10 12.67 2.45
CA GLY A 281 20.44 14.02 2.90
C GLY A 281 21.34 14.81 1.95
N PHE A 282 21.39 14.45 0.66
CA PHE A 282 22.23 15.11 -0.33
C PHE A 282 21.42 15.76 -1.45
N SER A 283 22.01 16.77 -2.10
CA SER A 283 21.40 17.43 -3.25
C SER A 283 21.95 16.90 -4.57
N SER A 284 21.08 16.87 -5.58
CA SER A 284 21.42 16.55 -6.96
C SER A 284 20.53 17.29 -7.95
N LYS A 285 20.97 17.39 -9.20
CA LYS A 285 20.25 18.07 -10.27
C LYS A 285 20.23 17.23 -11.54
N ILE A 286 19.07 17.16 -12.19
CA ILE A 286 18.89 16.51 -13.49
C ILE A 286 19.08 17.54 -14.59
N TYR A 287 19.83 17.16 -15.62
CA TYR A 287 20.12 17.94 -16.82
C TYR A 287 19.63 17.16 -18.04
N LYS A 288 19.11 17.87 -19.02
CA LYS A 288 18.75 17.33 -20.33
C LYS A 288 19.55 18.05 -21.40
N ARG A 289 20.08 17.31 -22.37
CA ARG A 289 20.76 17.89 -23.53
C ARG A 289 20.46 17.07 -24.77
N GLN A 290 20.25 17.75 -25.89
CA GLN A 290 20.20 17.11 -27.19
C GLN A 290 21.62 16.96 -27.73
N ARG A 291 21.99 15.77 -28.20
CA ARG A 291 23.30 15.50 -28.80
C ARG A 291 23.14 14.95 -30.20
N LYS A 292 24.02 15.42 -31.09
CA LYS A 292 24.23 14.84 -32.40
C LYS A 292 25.34 13.81 -32.29
N HIS A 293 25.06 12.61 -32.76
CA HIS A 293 25.96 11.47 -32.77
C HIS A 293 26.30 11.10 -34.22
N SER A 294 27.53 10.66 -34.42
CA SER A 294 27.96 10.04 -35.67
C SER A 294 28.66 8.74 -35.36
N ILE A 295 28.17 7.65 -35.95
CA ILE A 295 28.76 6.32 -35.83
C ILE A 295 29.22 5.89 -37.21
N ILE A 296 30.50 5.52 -37.32
CA ILE A 296 31.06 4.88 -38.50
C ILE A 296 30.89 3.37 -38.31
N SER A 297 30.09 2.75 -39.16
CA SER A 297 29.88 1.29 -39.17
C SER A 297 30.40 0.69 -40.48
N GLN A 298 30.48 -0.64 -40.54
CA GLN A 298 30.78 -1.35 -41.79
C GLN A 298 29.78 -1.07 -42.93
N TYR A 299 28.61 -0.51 -42.61
CA TYR A 299 27.56 -0.10 -43.56
C TYR A 299 27.61 1.40 -43.90
N GLY A 300 28.67 2.10 -43.50
CA GLY A 300 28.86 3.54 -43.70
C GLY A 300 28.59 4.39 -42.45
N LYS A 301 28.68 5.71 -42.63
CA LYS A 301 28.46 6.72 -41.60
C LYS A 301 26.97 6.91 -41.35
N ARG A 302 26.51 6.72 -40.11
CA ARG A 302 25.17 7.11 -39.66
C ARG A 302 25.27 8.30 -38.73
N GLU A 303 24.40 9.28 -38.95
CA GLU A 303 24.23 10.44 -38.07
C GLU A 303 22.82 10.42 -37.49
N PHE A 304 22.70 10.68 -36.19
CA PHE A 304 21.41 10.77 -35.51
C PHE A 304 21.49 11.74 -34.34
N SER A 305 20.34 12.15 -33.82
CA SER A 305 20.26 12.98 -32.61
C SER A 305 19.53 12.23 -31.50
N SER A 306 19.98 12.36 -30.27
CA SER A 306 19.32 11.80 -29.09
C SER A 306 19.20 12.84 -27.99
N ASN A 307 18.17 12.70 -27.16
CA ASN A 307 18.04 13.43 -25.91
C ASN A 307 18.70 12.61 -24.81
N GLU A 308 19.75 13.16 -24.22
CA GLU A 308 20.46 12.54 -23.11
C GLU A 308 20.06 13.23 -21.81
N CYS A 309 19.65 12.44 -20.82
CA CYS A 309 19.40 12.91 -19.46
C CYS A 309 20.55 12.46 -18.55
N MET A 310 20.95 13.36 -17.65
CA MET A 310 22.04 13.12 -16.70
C MET A 310 21.68 13.70 -15.34
N LEU A 311 21.80 12.91 -14.29
CA LEU A 311 21.79 13.40 -12.91
C LEU A 311 23.20 13.72 -12.46
N LYS A 312 23.40 14.84 -11.76
CA LYS A 312 24.67 15.22 -11.14
C LYS A 312 24.48 15.51 -9.66
N ALA A 313 25.29 14.88 -8.81
CA ALA A 313 25.31 15.07 -7.37
C ALA A 313 26.63 15.70 -6.90
N ALA A 314 26.55 16.52 -5.86
CA ALA A 314 27.66 17.35 -5.39
C ALA A 314 28.78 16.56 -4.67
N ILE A 315 29.87 17.26 -4.33
CA ILE A 315 31.11 16.67 -3.80
C ILE A 315 30.92 15.81 -2.54
N ASN A 316 30.01 16.16 -1.64
CA ASN A 316 29.81 15.39 -0.40
C ASN A 316 29.22 14.02 -0.68
N PHE A 317 28.29 13.93 -1.64
CA PHE A 317 27.75 12.63 -2.08
C PHE A 317 28.81 11.82 -2.83
N ALA A 318 29.59 12.47 -3.70
CA ALA A 318 30.71 11.82 -4.37
C ALA A 318 31.71 11.21 -3.36
N ARG A 319 32.02 11.92 -2.28
CA ARG A 319 32.90 11.42 -1.19
C ARG A 319 32.31 10.20 -0.49
N LEU A 320 31.00 10.19 -0.24
CA LEU A 320 30.31 9.03 0.32
C LEU A 320 30.47 7.80 -0.59
N LEU A 321 30.25 7.96 -1.90
CA LEU A 321 30.42 6.88 -2.87
C LEU A 321 31.86 6.38 -2.97
N LYS A 322 32.83 7.30 -2.91
CA LYS A 322 34.26 6.94 -2.85
C LYS A 322 34.58 6.10 -1.61
N ALA A 323 34.05 6.51 -0.45
CA ALA A 323 34.20 5.74 0.80
C ALA A 323 33.49 4.38 0.74
N ALA A 324 32.41 4.27 -0.04
CA ALA A 324 31.72 3.02 -0.33
C ALA A 324 32.44 2.12 -1.36
N GLY A 325 33.63 2.52 -1.84
CA GLY A 325 34.46 1.71 -2.74
C GLY A 325 34.17 1.89 -4.23
N ILE A 326 33.38 2.90 -4.63
CA ILE A 326 33.16 3.17 -6.06
C ILE A 326 34.46 3.64 -6.72
N PRO A 327 34.90 3.02 -7.83
CA PRO A 327 36.10 3.43 -8.56
C PRO A 327 35.92 4.81 -9.20
N GLN A 328 36.99 5.60 -9.17
CA GLN A 328 37.07 6.91 -9.81
C GLN A 328 37.52 6.76 -11.27
N GLY A 329 36.95 7.57 -12.17
CA GLY A 329 37.39 7.64 -13.56
C GLY A 329 36.68 6.66 -14.49
N ASN A 330 37.38 6.20 -15.54
CA ASN A 330 36.85 5.23 -16.48
C ASN A 330 36.75 3.87 -15.79
N LYS A 331 35.55 3.30 -15.82
CA LYS A 331 35.32 1.90 -15.47
C LYS A 331 35.67 1.11 -16.73
N SER A 332 36.61 0.19 -16.59
CA SER A 332 37.23 -0.61 -17.65
C SER A 332 36.22 -1.21 -18.62
#